data_AF-A0A086PWV2-F1
#
_entry.id   AF-A0A086PWV2-F1
#
_cell.length_a   1.000
_cell.length_b   1.000
_cell.length_c   1.000
_cell.angle_alpha   90.00
_cell.angle_beta   90.00
_cell.angle_gamma   90.00
#
_symmetry.space_group_name_H-M   'P 1'
#
loop_
_entity.id
_entity.type
_entity.pdbx_description
1 polymer ?
#
loop_
_entity_poly.entity_id
_entity_poly.type
_entity_poly.pdbx_seq_one_letter_code
_entity_poly.pdbx_strand_id
1 'polypeptide(L)'
;MMLADDRSVTVPPLLSYSALDIRTAAVERRRQDQLAASAVQTPGDAAAASTSAESASPTHACESLQPGVSGPPSSEAANGAGDTQSESPPPNAVFLHVYDLDPTISKYMNKVMRPLGAGAFHAGVEVYGIEYCYGQTYDKTPGITVNRPRRHPAHIYRETIYMGQTTLAHEEFMALIEALKDEWPGEKYNILTRNCLNFADQLCLLLGVGCLPPWLLRLQQQASSLQESMQYAARKLQQIDETTGLSAVASAAAT
;
A
#
# COMPACT_ATOMS: atom_id res chain seq x y z
N MET A 1 6.30 -33.15 32.28
CA MET A 1 5.01 -32.94 31.58
C MET A 1 4.81 -31.43 31.48
N MET A 2 5.40 -30.81 30.46
CA MET A 2 5.25 -29.38 30.17
C MET A 2 4.18 -29.24 29.11
N LEU A 3 3.09 -28.56 29.44
CA LEU A 3 2.03 -28.19 28.50
C LEU A 3 2.56 -27.07 27.59
N ALA A 4 2.59 -27.33 26.29
CA ALA A 4 2.83 -26.31 25.27
C ALA A 4 1.55 -25.46 25.13
N ASP A 5 1.72 -24.15 25.23
CA ASP A 5 0.70 -23.12 25.01
C ASP A 5 0.43 -23.04 23.50
N ASP A 6 -0.59 -23.75 23.02
CA ASP A 6 -1.10 -23.67 21.64
C ASP A 6 -1.93 -22.39 21.48
N ARG A 7 -1.26 -21.28 21.18
CA ARG A 7 -1.91 -20.03 20.74
C ARG A 7 -2.17 -20.10 19.24
N SER A 8 -3.04 -21.00 18.84
CA SER A 8 -3.70 -20.90 17.55
C SER A 8 -4.61 -19.67 17.58
N VAL A 9 -4.18 -18.59 16.90
CA VAL A 9 -5.02 -17.43 16.63
C VAL A 9 -6.08 -17.88 15.63
N THR A 10 -7.21 -18.35 16.13
CA THR A 10 -8.36 -18.70 15.31
C THR A 10 -8.95 -17.43 14.71
N VAL A 11 -8.74 -17.23 13.41
CA VAL A 11 -9.40 -16.19 12.62
C VAL A 11 -10.86 -16.63 12.40
N PRO A 12 -11.87 -15.80 12.72
CA PRO A 12 -13.26 -16.17 12.49
C PRO A 12 -13.56 -16.34 10.99
N PRO A 13 -14.47 -17.25 10.60
CA PRO A 13 -14.87 -17.42 9.21
C PRO A 13 -15.55 -16.15 8.66
N LEU A 14 -15.13 -15.71 7.46
CA LEU A 14 -15.44 -14.39 6.90
C LEU A 14 -16.86 -14.19 6.33
N LEU A 15 -17.76 -15.17 6.45
CA LEU A 15 -19.07 -15.17 5.79
C LEU A 15 -20.11 -14.17 6.35
N SER A 16 -19.74 -13.29 7.29
CA SER A 16 -20.67 -12.31 7.89
C SER A 16 -20.10 -10.90 8.06
N TYR A 17 -18.98 -10.55 7.44
CA TYR A 17 -18.30 -9.29 7.73
C TYR A 17 -19.04 -8.11 7.09
N SER A 18 -19.55 -7.21 7.93
CA SER A 18 -20.03 -5.91 7.47
C SER A 18 -18.85 -5.07 6.98
N ALA A 19 -19.12 -4.02 6.18
CA ALA A 19 -18.08 -3.06 5.78
C ALA A 19 -17.32 -2.45 6.98
N LEU A 20 -17.96 -2.38 8.16
CA LEU A 20 -17.32 -1.93 9.39
C LEU A 20 -16.34 -2.97 9.96
N ASP A 21 -16.65 -4.26 9.82
CA ASP A 21 -15.78 -5.35 10.28
C ASP A 21 -14.54 -5.47 9.37
N ILE A 22 -14.70 -5.25 8.06
CA ILE A 22 -13.59 -5.20 7.09
C ILE A 22 -12.65 -4.04 7.41
N ARG A 23 -13.21 -2.86 7.66
CA ARG A 23 -12.43 -1.68 8.08
C ARG A 23 -11.67 -1.94 9.37
N THR A 24 -12.35 -2.48 10.37
CA THR A 24 -11.75 -2.78 11.68
C THR A 24 -10.62 -3.79 11.54
N ALA A 25 -10.84 -4.87 10.79
CA ALA A 25 -9.84 -5.91 10.55
C ALA A 25 -8.60 -5.37 9.81
N ALA A 26 -8.79 -4.53 8.78
CA ALA A 26 -7.69 -3.93 8.04
C ALA A 26 -6.87 -2.94 8.89
N VAL A 27 -7.53 -2.13 9.72
CA VAL A 27 -6.87 -1.20 10.64
C VAL A 27 -6.09 -1.95 11.71
N GLU A 28 -6.69 -2.98 12.30
CA GLU A 28 -6.06 -3.79 13.35
C GLU A 28 -4.84 -4.55 12.83
N ARG A 29 -4.93 -5.12 11.63
CA ARG A 29 -3.80 -5.79 10.99
C ARG A 29 -2.67 -4.81 10.66
N ARG A 30 -2.98 -3.62 10.11
CA ARG A 30 -1.97 -2.56 9.88
C ARG A 30 -1.28 -2.14 11.18
N ARG A 31 -2.03 -2.03 12.27
CA ARG A 31 -1.50 -1.72 13.61
C ARG A 31 -0.55 -2.82 14.09
N GLN A 32 -0.94 -4.09 13.94
CA GLN A 32 -0.10 -5.23 14.31
C GLN A 32 1.20 -5.27 13.49
N ASP A 33 1.13 -5.03 12.18
CA ASP A 33 2.32 -5.01 11.31
C ASP A 33 3.26 -3.83 11.67
N GLN A 34 2.71 -2.65 12.00
CA GLN A 34 3.50 -1.51 12.48
C GLN A 34 4.18 -1.79 13.82
N LEU A 35 3.49 -2.46 14.74
CA LEU A 35 4.06 -2.87 16.02
C LEU A 35 5.13 -3.94 15.84
N ALA A 36 4.90 -4.92 14.95
CA ALA A 36 5.89 -5.95 14.62
C ALA A 36 7.14 -5.32 13.99
N ALA A 37 6.98 -4.37 13.05
CA ALA A 37 8.09 -3.64 12.45
C ALA A 37 8.87 -2.79 13.46
N SER A 38 8.19 -2.22 14.46
CA SER A 38 8.82 -1.43 15.53
C SER A 38 9.53 -2.30 16.58
N ALA A 39 9.06 -3.53 16.81
CA ALA A 39 9.64 -4.47 17.77
C ALA A 39 10.96 -5.11 17.30
N VAL A 40 11.25 -5.05 15.99
CA VAL A 40 12.51 -5.55 15.40
C VAL A 40 13.70 -4.62 15.72
N GLN A 41 13.47 -3.42 16.26
CA GLN A 41 14.53 -2.50 16.72
C GLN A 41 14.62 -2.48 18.25
N THR A 42 15.52 -3.31 18.82
CA THR A 42 16.03 -3.13 20.19
C THR A 42 17.57 -3.16 20.22
N PRO A 43 18.21 -2.47 21.18
CA PRO A 43 19.55 -1.90 21.02
C PRO A 43 20.65 -2.81 21.56
N GLY A 44 21.71 -3.00 20.77
CA GLY A 44 23.01 -3.52 21.20
C GLY A 44 24.01 -2.39 21.42
N ASP A 45 24.37 -2.21 22.68
CA ASP A 45 25.60 -1.63 23.24
C ASP A 45 25.89 -0.11 23.12
N ALA A 46 25.72 0.57 24.25
CA ALA A 46 26.32 1.86 24.56
C ALA A 46 27.74 1.68 25.12
N ALA A 47 28.73 2.38 24.55
CA ALA A 47 29.69 3.26 25.24
C ALA A 47 30.90 3.63 24.36
N ALA A 48 31.03 4.91 24.01
CA ALA A 48 32.23 5.75 24.23
C ALA A 48 32.09 7.10 23.51
N ALA A 49 32.67 8.13 24.13
CA ALA A 49 32.30 9.52 23.95
C ALA A 49 33.09 10.31 22.89
N SER A 50 32.42 11.38 22.44
CA SER A 50 32.93 12.73 22.19
C SER A 50 33.31 13.17 20.77
N THR A 51 32.79 14.37 20.49
CA THR A 51 33.24 15.44 19.59
C THR A 51 32.62 15.57 18.20
N SER A 52 32.14 16.81 17.98
CA SER A 52 32.05 17.55 16.72
C SER A 52 30.87 17.26 15.80
N ALA A 53 29.99 18.26 15.74
CA ALA A 53 28.84 18.35 14.86
C ALA A 53 29.28 18.56 13.40
N GLU A 54 28.87 17.66 12.52
CA GLU A 54 28.73 17.92 11.09
C GLU A 54 27.60 17.05 10.50
N SER A 55 26.82 17.71 9.65
CA SER A 55 25.83 17.26 8.64
C SER A 55 25.26 15.83 8.62
N ALA A 56 23.96 15.82 8.26
CA ALA A 56 23.13 14.72 7.75
C ALA A 56 22.27 13.97 8.79
N SER A 57 20.99 13.78 8.47
CA SER A 57 19.97 13.12 9.30
C SER A 57 19.07 12.26 8.41
N PRO A 58 18.50 11.17 8.95
CA PRO A 58 18.90 9.84 8.49
C PRO A 58 17.76 9.05 7.83
N THR A 59 18.12 8.28 6.82
CA THR A 59 17.32 7.21 6.22
C THR A 59 17.47 5.93 7.06
N HIS A 60 16.43 5.50 7.76
CA HIS A 60 16.37 4.16 8.35
C HIS A 60 15.55 3.23 7.45
N ALA A 61 16.29 2.33 6.79
CA ALA A 61 15.79 1.24 5.99
C ALA A 61 15.17 0.15 6.88
N CYS A 62 14.07 -0.44 6.42
CA CYS A 62 13.63 -1.75 6.87
C CYS A 62 14.59 -2.78 6.27
N GLU A 63 15.21 -3.58 7.13
CA GLU A 63 16.29 -4.49 6.75
C GLU A 63 15.78 -5.56 5.78
N SER A 64 16.50 -5.68 4.68
CA SER A 64 16.24 -6.62 3.60
C SER A 64 16.56 -8.04 4.05
N LEU A 65 15.55 -8.88 4.22
CA LEU A 65 15.75 -10.32 4.01
C LEU A 65 16.03 -10.51 2.51
N GLN A 66 17.29 -10.77 2.18
CA GLN A 66 17.70 -11.10 0.81
C GLN A 66 16.93 -12.34 0.33
N PRO A 67 16.26 -12.31 -0.84
CA PRO A 67 15.98 -13.53 -1.58
C PRO A 67 17.27 -13.93 -2.29
N GLY A 68 17.73 -15.16 -2.04
CA GLY A 68 18.88 -15.74 -2.71
C GLY A 68 18.75 -15.63 -4.24
N VAL A 69 19.82 -15.19 -4.87
CA VAL A 69 19.96 -15.13 -6.33
C VAL A 69 19.85 -16.55 -6.88
N SER A 70 18.72 -16.85 -7.52
CA SER A 70 18.59 -17.99 -8.42
C SER A 70 17.63 -17.60 -9.54
N GLY A 71 18.15 -16.84 -10.51
CA GLY A 71 17.52 -16.72 -11.81
C GLY A 71 17.64 -18.05 -12.57
N PRO A 72 16.69 -18.39 -13.46
CA PRO A 72 16.82 -19.57 -14.30
C PRO A 72 17.98 -19.37 -15.31
N PRO A 73 18.79 -20.41 -15.58
CA PRO A 73 19.87 -20.30 -16.55
C PRO A 73 19.33 -20.23 -17.98
N SER A 74 19.87 -19.28 -18.75
CA SER A 74 19.75 -19.19 -20.20
C SER A 74 20.22 -20.50 -20.84
N SER A 75 19.37 -21.11 -21.66
CA SER A 75 19.65 -22.36 -22.35
C SER A 75 20.56 -22.15 -23.58
N GLU A 76 21.77 -22.70 -23.54
CA GLU A 76 22.46 -23.21 -24.74
C GLU A 76 22.74 -24.71 -24.53
N ALA A 77 22.63 -25.44 -25.65
CA ALA A 77 22.31 -26.87 -25.78
C ALA A 77 23.26 -27.88 -25.12
N ALA A 78 22.70 -28.97 -24.56
CA ALA A 78 23.02 -30.37 -24.91
C ALA A 78 22.16 -31.40 -24.13
N ASN A 79 21.43 -32.23 -24.90
CA ASN A 79 20.87 -33.57 -24.64
C ASN A 79 20.72 -34.11 -23.20
N GLY A 80 19.46 -34.35 -22.82
CA GLY A 80 19.09 -35.31 -21.76
C GLY A 80 17.59 -35.24 -21.44
N ALA A 81 16.86 -36.32 -21.71
CA ALA A 81 15.42 -36.41 -21.50
C ALA A 81 15.02 -36.25 -20.02
N GLY A 82 14.16 -35.26 -19.73
CA GLY A 82 13.55 -35.03 -18.43
C GLY A 82 12.45 -33.97 -18.58
N ASP A 83 11.20 -34.43 -18.63
CA ASP A 83 10.00 -33.61 -18.79
C ASP A 83 9.84 -32.69 -17.57
N THR A 84 10.33 -31.45 -17.66
CA THR A 84 10.20 -30.46 -16.58
C THR A 84 8.93 -29.68 -16.84
N GLN A 85 7.80 -30.15 -16.29
CA GLN A 85 6.56 -29.38 -16.34
C GLN A 85 6.77 -28.08 -15.54
N SER A 86 6.72 -26.96 -16.26
CA SER A 86 6.58 -25.62 -15.65
C SER A 86 5.26 -25.59 -14.89
N GLU A 87 5.27 -25.94 -13.60
CA GLU A 87 4.07 -25.83 -12.76
C GLU A 87 3.57 -24.39 -12.74
N SER A 88 2.34 -24.19 -13.21
CA SER A 88 1.65 -22.92 -13.06
C SER A 88 1.47 -22.60 -11.58
N PRO A 89 1.58 -21.32 -11.15
CA PRO A 89 1.34 -20.95 -9.77
C PRO A 89 -0.02 -21.45 -9.26
N PRO A 90 -0.15 -21.78 -7.96
CA PRO A 90 -1.42 -22.22 -7.42
C PRO A 90 -2.46 -21.08 -7.53
N PRO A 91 -3.76 -21.38 -7.69
CA PRO A 91 -4.78 -20.36 -7.93
C PRO A 91 -4.91 -19.30 -6.82
N ASN A 92 -4.58 -19.66 -5.57
CA ASN A 92 -4.59 -18.76 -4.42
C ASN A 92 -3.28 -17.96 -4.24
N ALA A 93 -2.34 -18.06 -5.19
CA ALA A 93 -1.19 -17.17 -5.24
C ALA A 93 -1.66 -15.73 -5.50
N VAL A 94 -1.06 -14.80 -4.77
CA VAL A 94 -1.33 -13.36 -4.87
C VAL A 94 -0.14 -12.67 -5.49
N PHE A 95 -0.40 -11.93 -6.57
CA PHE A 95 0.60 -11.15 -7.28
C PHE A 95 0.21 -9.68 -7.29
N LEU A 96 1.20 -8.80 -7.13
CA LEU A 96 1.06 -7.37 -7.32
C LEU A 96 1.67 -6.99 -8.67
N HIS A 97 0.86 -6.49 -9.59
CA HIS A 97 1.34 -5.95 -10.85
C HIS A 97 1.54 -4.45 -10.73
N VAL A 98 2.75 -3.99 -11.03
CA VAL A 98 3.11 -2.58 -11.00
C VAL A 98 3.17 -2.04 -12.42
N TYR A 99 2.67 -0.82 -12.59
CA TYR A 99 2.66 -0.11 -13.84
C TYR A 99 3.21 1.30 -13.67
N ASP A 100 3.99 1.75 -14.65
CA ASP A 100 4.31 3.14 -14.83
C ASP A 100 3.08 3.87 -15.38
N LEU A 101 2.81 5.08 -14.87
CA LEU A 101 1.70 5.88 -15.38
C LEU A 101 1.98 6.31 -16.82
N ASP A 102 0.99 6.15 -17.69
CA ASP A 102 1.06 6.62 -19.07
C ASP A 102 1.45 8.11 -19.11
N PRO A 103 2.34 8.53 -20.03
CA PRO A 103 2.78 9.92 -20.14
C PRO A 103 1.64 10.95 -20.24
N THR A 104 0.49 10.58 -20.79
CA THR A 104 -0.71 11.43 -20.91
C THR A 104 -1.35 11.69 -19.55
N ILE A 105 -1.43 10.66 -18.72
CA ILE A 105 -1.93 10.74 -17.34
C ILE A 105 -0.88 11.44 -16.46
N SER A 106 0.39 11.09 -16.66
CA SER A 106 1.54 11.71 -16.00
C SER A 106 1.59 13.23 -16.22
N LYS A 107 1.15 13.77 -17.37
CA LYS A 107 1.07 15.24 -17.58
C LYS A 107 0.14 15.95 -16.59
N TYR A 108 -1.03 15.37 -16.30
CA TYR A 108 -1.95 15.91 -15.30
C TYR A 108 -1.37 15.78 -13.89
N MET A 109 -0.78 14.62 -13.63
CA MET A 109 -0.22 14.22 -12.35
C MET A 109 1.08 14.94 -11.97
N ASN A 110 1.85 15.36 -12.97
CA ASN A 110 3.07 16.15 -12.85
C ASN A 110 2.84 17.47 -12.10
N LYS A 111 1.67 18.11 -12.20
CA LYS A 111 1.39 19.34 -11.44
C LYS A 111 1.35 19.11 -9.93
N VAL A 112 0.93 17.92 -9.50
CA VAL A 112 0.77 17.56 -8.08
C VAL A 112 2.03 16.88 -7.54
N MET A 113 2.72 16.08 -8.35
CA MET A 113 3.82 15.22 -7.89
C MET A 113 5.23 15.75 -8.14
N ARG A 114 5.41 16.76 -9.00
CA ARG A 114 6.72 17.42 -9.20
C ARG A 114 7.38 17.94 -7.91
N PRO A 115 6.64 18.52 -6.93
CA PRO A 115 7.24 18.96 -5.67
C PRO A 115 7.68 17.80 -4.76
N LEU A 116 7.15 16.59 -4.97
CA LEU A 116 7.32 15.45 -4.06
C LEU A 116 8.49 14.53 -4.46
N GLY A 117 9.00 14.64 -5.68
CA GLY A 117 10.22 13.94 -6.14
C GLY A 117 10.14 12.42 -6.20
N ALA A 118 9.01 11.81 -5.82
CA ALA A 118 8.82 10.36 -5.85
C ALA A 118 8.06 9.90 -7.11
N GLY A 119 8.40 8.70 -7.57
CA GLY A 119 7.80 8.08 -8.77
C GLY A 119 6.34 7.70 -8.53
N ALA A 120 5.51 7.90 -9.55
CA ALA A 120 4.07 7.68 -9.49
C ALA A 120 3.69 6.39 -10.23
N PHE A 121 3.06 5.48 -9.50
CA PHE A 121 2.77 4.13 -9.97
C PHE A 121 1.28 3.83 -9.90
N HIS A 122 0.84 2.95 -10.78
CA HIS A 122 -0.41 2.23 -10.64
C HIS A 122 -0.12 0.79 -10.22
N ALA A 123 -1.02 0.18 -9.47
CA ALA A 123 -0.92 -1.23 -9.14
C ALA A 123 -2.28 -1.93 -9.17
N GLY A 124 -2.24 -3.21 -9.56
CA GLY A 124 -3.34 -4.16 -9.49
C GLY A 124 -2.93 -5.42 -8.72
N VAL A 125 -3.89 -6.05 -8.04
CA VAL A 125 -3.67 -7.30 -7.30
C VAL A 125 -4.31 -8.45 -8.08
N GLU A 126 -3.49 -9.39 -8.55
CA GLU A 126 -3.94 -10.64 -9.14
C GLU A 126 -4.10 -11.71 -8.06
N VAL A 127 -5.27 -12.36 -8.06
CA VAL A 127 -5.55 -13.57 -7.27
C VAL A 127 -6.64 -14.35 -8.00
N TYR A 128 -6.59 -15.68 -7.97
CA TYR A 128 -7.49 -16.54 -8.75
C TYR A 128 -7.52 -16.20 -10.26
N GLY A 129 -6.38 -15.74 -10.79
CA GLY A 129 -6.19 -15.44 -12.22
C GLY A 129 -6.87 -14.16 -12.71
N ILE A 130 -7.42 -13.33 -11.81
CA ILE A 130 -8.06 -12.05 -12.12
C ILE A 130 -7.32 -10.94 -11.40
N GLU A 131 -7.02 -9.85 -12.13
CA GLU A 131 -6.39 -8.65 -11.57
C GLU A 131 -7.45 -7.62 -11.16
N TYR A 132 -7.36 -7.14 -9.93
CA TYR A 132 -8.26 -6.16 -9.34
C TYR A 132 -7.54 -4.83 -9.13
N CYS A 133 -8.13 -3.75 -9.65
CA CYS A 133 -7.59 -2.38 -9.54
C CYS A 133 -8.67 -1.42 -9.06
N TYR A 134 -8.28 -0.33 -8.39
CA TYR A 134 -9.19 0.75 -8.02
C TYR A 134 -8.93 2.02 -8.85
N GLY A 135 -9.99 2.63 -9.36
CA GLY A 135 -9.94 3.81 -10.21
C GLY A 135 -11.12 4.75 -10.02
N GLN A 136 -11.02 5.93 -10.62
CA GLN A 136 -12.10 6.91 -10.63
C GLN A 136 -13.20 6.48 -11.60
N THR A 137 -14.45 6.60 -11.15
CA THR A 137 -15.66 6.52 -11.99
C THR A 137 -16.41 7.85 -11.90
N TYR A 138 -17.20 8.18 -12.92
CA TYR A 138 -17.94 9.45 -13.00
C TYR A 138 -19.39 9.35 -12.51
N ASP A 139 -19.83 8.14 -12.20
CA ASP A 139 -21.12 7.74 -11.68
C ASP A 139 -20.97 7.01 -10.34
N LYS A 140 -22.10 6.72 -9.68
CA LYS A 140 -22.16 6.02 -8.37
C LYS A 140 -21.76 4.53 -8.45
N THR A 141 -20.97 4.14 -9.43
CA THR A 141 -20.49 2.76 -9.57
C THR A 141 -19.31 2.50 -8.64
N PRO A 142 -19.06 1.22 -8.30
CA PRO A 142 -17.83 0.83 -7.65
C PRO A 142 -16.61 1.27 -8.46
N GLY A 143 -15.55 1.68 -7.77
CA GLY A 143 -14.28 2.00 -8.43
C GLY A 143 -13.38 0.78 -8.62
N ILE A 144 -13.77 -0.38 -8.09
CA ILE A 144 -13.06 -1.65 -8.29
C ILE A 144 -13.35 -2.16 -9.70
N THR A 145 -12.28 -2.40 -10.45
CA THR A 145 -12.31 -2.91 -11.82
C THR A 145 -11.54 -4.23 -11.91
N VAL A 146 -11.92 -5.06 -12.87
CA VAL A 146 -11.26 -6.34 -13.15
C VAL A 146 -10.56 -6.29 -14.49
N ASN A 147 -9.33 -6.78 -14.53
CA ASN A 147 -8.49 -6.83 -15.71
C ASN A 147 -7.94 -8.24 -15.92
N ARG A 148 -7.53 -8.53 -17.16
CA ARG A 148 -6.63 -9.67 -17.39
C ARG A 148 -5.27 -9.32 -16.76
N PRO A 149 -4.62 -10.27 -16.06
CA PRO A 149 -3.32 -10.02 -15.43
C PRO A 149 -2.31 -9.37 -16.37
N ARG A 150 -1.69 -8.28 -15.92
CA ARG A 150 -0.64 -7.51 -16.63
C ARG A 150 -1.15 -6.76 -17.86
N ARG A 151 -2.47 -6.55 -17.99
CA ARG A 151 -3.12 -5.96 -19.18
C ARG A 151 -3.96 -4.74 -18.86
N HIS A 152 -3.58 -3.96 -17.84
CA HIS A 152 -4.26 -2.69 -17.56
C HIS A 152 -4.30 -1.80 -18.83
N PRO A 153 -5.47 -1.25 -19.23
CA PRO A 153 -5.63 -0.63 -20.54
C PRO A 153 -4.96 0.75 -20.69
N ALA A 154 -4.68 1.43 -19.57
CA ALA A 154 -4.23 2.83 -19.56
C ALA A 154 -2.83 3.05 -18.95
N HIS A 155 -2.10 1.99 -18.59
CA HIS A 155 -0.81 2.11 -17.91
C HIS A 155 0.22 1.16 -18.51
N ILE A 156 1.50 1.50 -18.37
CA ILE A 156 2.60 0.73 -18.97
C ILE A 156 3.07 -0.29 -17.95
N TYR A 157 2.93 -1.57 -18.27
CA TYR A 157 3.35 -2.65 -17.37
C TYR A 157 4.85 -2.57 -17.07
N ARG A 158 5.20 -2.67 -15.79
CA ARG A 158 6.57 -2.57 -15.30
C ARG A 158 7.08 -3.91 -14.79
N GLU A 159 6.43 -4.46 -13.78
CA GLU A 159 6.90 -5.66 -13.09
C GLU A 159 5.76 -6.35 -12.32
N THR A 160 6.03 -7.57 -11.87
CA THR A 160 5.16 -8.35 -10.99
C THR A 160 5.93 -8.74 -9.75
N ILE A 161 5.29 -8.62 -8.60
CA ILE A 161 5.84 -8.97 -7.29
C ILE A 161 4.96 -10.07 -6.70
N TYR A 162 5.55 -11.20 -6.32
CA TYR A 162 4.83 -12.23 -5.59
C TYR A 162 4.62 -11.78 -4.14
N MET A 163 3.37 -11.72 -3.70
CA MET A 163 3.01 -11.26 -2.36
C MET A 163 2.86 -12.41 -1.37
N GLY A 164 2.51 -13.61 -1.86
CA GLY A 164 2.29 -14.78 -1.04
C GLY A 164 1.10 -15.61 -1.53
N GLN A 165 0.53 -16.41 -0.63
CA GLN A 165 -0.69 -17.17 -0.88
C GLN A 165 -1.74 -16.78 0.15
N THR A 166 -2.98 -16.61 -0.30
CA THR A 166 -4.10 -16.42 0.61
C THR A 166 -4.64 -17.77 1.09
N THR A 167 -5.13 -17.82 2.33
CA THR A 167 -5.86 -18.96 2.87
C THR A 167 -7.36 -18.91 2.58
N LEU A 168 -7.86 -17.79 2.03
CA LEU A 168 -9.27 -17.63 1.71
C LEU A 168 -9.64 -18.52 0.52
N ALA A 169 -10.73 -19.27 0.65
CA ALA A 169 -11.33 -19.97 -0.48
C ALA A 169 -11.82 -18.97 -1.54
N HIS A 170 -12.03 -19.44 -2.77
CA HIS A 170 -12.45 -18.57 -3.87
C HIS A 170 -13.78 -17.87 -3.56
N GLU A 171 -14.74 -18.58 -2.96
CA GLU A 171 -16.04 -18.03 -2.59
C GLU A 171 -15.93 -16.94 -1.52
N GLU A 172 -15.06 -17.13 -0.52
CA GLU A 172 -14.80 -16.15 0.53
C GLU A 172 -14.12 -14.90 -0.04
N PHE A 173 -13.18 -15.09 -0.97
CA PHE A 173 -12.54 -14.01 -1.69
C PHE A 173 -13.56 -13.20 -2.53
N MET A 174 -14.48 -13.87 -3.22
CA MET A 174 -15.52 -13.17 -3.99
C MET A 174 -16.47 -12.38 -3.09
N ALA A 175 -16.84 -12.92 -1.93
CA ALA A 175 -17.64 -12.18 -0.94
C ALA A 175 -16.89 -10.96 -0.40
N LEU A 176 -15.57 -11.10 -0.14
CA LEU A 176 -14.71 -10.00 0.27
C LEU A 176 -14.67 -8.88 -0.79
N ILE A 177 -14.48 -9.23 -2.07
CA ILE A 177 -14.49 -8.25 -3.17
C ILE A 177 -15.82 -7.53 -3.26
N GLU A 178 -16.94 -8.23 -3.11
CA GLU A 178 -18.27 -7.61 -3.15
C GLU A 178 -18.44 -6.60 -2.02
N ALA A 179 -18.05 -6.96 -0.79
CA ALA A 179 -18.11 -6.04 0.34
C ALA A 179 -17.17 -4.83 0.17
N LEU A 180 -16.00 -5.02 -0.47
CA LEU A 180 -15.08 -3.93 -0.78
C LEU A 180 -15.64 -2.96 -1.84
N LYS A 181 -16.54 -3.38 -2.74
CA LYS A 181 -17.15 -2.48 -3.73
C LYS A 181 -17.96 -1.36 -3.08
N ASP A 182 -18.69 -1.67 -2.01
CA ASP A 182 -19.44 -0.68 -1.23
C ASP A 182 -18.52 0.30 -0.49
N GLU A 183 -17.37 -0.20 -0.02
CA GLU A 183 -16.38 0.63 0.65
C GLU A 183 -15.60 1.51 -0.35
N TRP A 184 -15.35 1.03 -1.56
CA TRP A 184 -14.52 1.66 -2.59
C TRP A 184 -15.34 2.14 -3.80
N PRO A 185 -16.25 3.11 -3.64
CA PRO A 185 -16.94 3.73 -4.78
C PRO A 185 -15.97 4.61 -5.57
N GLY A 186 -16.10 4.65 -6.90
CA GLY A 186 -15.15 5.36 -7.76
C GLY A 186 -15.23 6.88 -7.63
N GLU A 187 -16.37 7.44 -7.23
CA GLU A 187 -16.54 8.88 -6.94
C GLU A 187 -15.67 9.38 -5.77
N LYS A 188 -15.19 8.48 -4.89
CA LYS A 188 -14.31 8.80 -3.76
C LYS A 188 -12.83 8.69 -4.10
N TYR A 189 -12.49 8.39 -5.36
CA TYR A 189 -11.10 8.27 -5.78
C TYR A 189 -10.36 9.60 -5.55
N ASN A 190 -9.24 9.51 -4.84
CA ASN A 190 -8.34 10.63 -4.60
C ASN A 190 -6.91 10.19 -4.91
N ILE A 191 -6.28 10.89 -5.85
CA ILE A 191 -4.93 10.58 -6.34
C ILE A 191 -3.91 10.43 -5.19
N LEU A 192 -4.04 11.19 -4.11
CA LEU A 192 -3.07 11.20 -3.02
C LEU A 192 -3.48 10.28 -1.86
N THR A 193 -4.75 10.32 -1.46
CA THR A 193 -5.20 9.74 -0.18
C THR A 193 -6.10 8.52 -0.32
N ARG A 194 -6.61 8.23 -1.52
CA ARG A 194 -7.50 7.10 -1.79
C ARG A 194 -7.40 6.68 -3.26
N ASN A 195 -6.30 6.02 -3.60
CA ASN A 195 -5.97 5.60 -4.96
C ASN A 195 -5.79 4.07 -5.08
N CYS A 196 -5.36 3.62 -6.25
CA CYS A 196 -5.07 2.21 -6.53
C CYS A 196 -4.07 1.57 -5.56
N LEU A 197 -3.04 2.28 -5.10
CA LEU A 197 -2.07 1.72 -4.15
C LEU A 197 -2.68 1.55 -2.75
N ASN A 198 -3.54 2.48 -2.32
CA ASN A 198 -4.25 2.33 -1.05
C ASN A 198 -5.19 1.11 -1.07
N PHE A 199 -5.89 0.91 -2.19
CA PHE A 199 -6.74 -0.26 -2.39
C PHE A 199 -5.93 -1.55 -2.42
N ALA A 200 -4.86 -1.60 -3.21
CA ALA A 200 -3.99 -2.78 -3.31
C ALA A 200 -3.38 -3.14 -1.96
N ASP A 201 -2.95 -2.15 -1.17
CA ASP A 201 -2.44 -2.35 0.19
C ASP A 201 -3.52 -2.88 1.15
N GLN A 202 -4.73 -2.33 1.12
CA GLN A 202 -5.83 -2.87 1.92
C GLN A 202 -6.18 -4.32 1.51
N LEU A 203 -6.23 -4.60 0.22
CA LEU A 203 -6.56 -5.93 -0.29
C LEU A 203 -5.49 -6.97 0.09
N CYS A 204 -4.21 -6.66 -0.06
CA CYS A 204 -3.11 -7.54 0.36
C CYS A 204 -3.17 -7.86 1.87
N LEU A 205 -3.49 -6.86 2.70
CA LEU A 205 -3.68 -7.06 4.15
C LEU A 205 -4.84 -8.01 4.44
N LEU A 206 -5.99 -7.82 3.78
CA LEU A 206 -7.17 -8.66 3.97
C LEU A 206 -6.97 -10.08 3.44
N LEU A 207 -6.16 -10.26 2.39
CA LEU A 207 -5.75 -11.56 1.87
C LEU A 207 -4.72 -12.27 2.76
N GLY A 208 -4.15 -11.58 3.75
CA GLY A 208 -3.16 -12.13 4.68
C GLY A 208 -1.74 -12.21 4.12
N VAL A 209 -1.44 -11.50 3.03
CA VAL A 209 -0.13 -11.54 2.34
C VAL A 209 0.76 -10.33 2.64
N GLY A 210 0.43 -9.56 3.67
CA GLY A 210 1.21 -8.40 4.13
C GLY A 210 0.90 -7.11 3.38
N CYS A 211 1.77 -6.12 3.54
CA CYS A 211 1.64 -4.78 2.95
C CYS A 211 2.41 -4.65 1.64
N LEU A 212 2.12 -3.58 0.90
CA LEU A 212 2.84 -3.23 -0.32
C LEU A 212 4.31 -2.87 -0.03
N PRO A 213 5.24 -3.15 -0.97
CA PRO A 213 6.61 -2.67 -0.90
C PRO A 213 6.68 -1.16 -0.60
N PRO A 214 7.41 -0.71 0.44
CA PRO A 214 7.39 0.68 0.89
C PRO A 214 7.73 1.69 -0.21
N TRP A 215 8.55 1.29 -1.19
CA TRP A 215 8.96 2.14 -2.30
C TRP A 215 7.80 2.59 -3.20
N LEU A 216 6.72 1.80 -3.28
CA LEU A 216 5.50 2.15 -4.00
C LEU A 216 4.68 3.20 -3.24
N LEU A 217 4.71 3.15 -1.90
CA LEU A 217 3.89 4.00 -1.03
C LEU A 217 4.52 5.34 -0.67
N ARG A 218 5.78 5.60 -1.04
CA ARG A 218 6.51 6.82 -0.66
C ARG A 218 5.76 8.10 -1.01
N LEU A 219 5.13 8.15 -2.19
CA LEU A 219 4.34 9.32 -2.60
C LEU A 219 3.16 9.58 -1.67
N GLN A 220 2.40 8.55 -1.31
CA GLN A 220 1.26 8.73 -0.40
C GLN A 220 1.75 9.12 0.99
N GLN A 221 2.84 8.53 1.47
CA GLN A 221 3.42 8.87 2.77
C GLN A 221 3.83 10.35 2.81
N GLN A 222 4.57 10.81 1.80
CA GLN A 222 4.98 12.21 1.71
C GLN A 222 3.77 13.17 1.57
N ALA A 223 2.76 12.78 0.78
CA ALA A 223 1.55 13.58 0.60
C ALA A 223 0.74 13.70 1.90
N SER A 224 0.57 12.61 2.64
CA SER A 224 -0.12 12.61 3.94
C SER A 224 0.60 13.48 4.96
N SER A 225 1.93 13.35 5.08
CA SER A 225 2.72 14.19 5.99
C SER A 225 2.63 15.69 5.64
N LEU A 226 2.66 16.02 4.34
CA LEU A 226 2.47 17.40 3.89
C LEU A 226 1.05 17.90 4.24
N GLN A 227 0.03 17.10 4.00
CA GLN A 227 -1.35 17.46 4.31
C GLN A 227 -1.56 17.71 5.82
N GLU A 228 -1.00 16.86 6.68
CA GLU A 228 -1.04 17.04 8.14
C GLU A 228 -0.35 18.32 8.60
N SER A 229 0.85 18.60 8.07
CA SER A 229 1.58 19.83 8.39
C SER A 229 0.82 21.09 7.96
N MET A 230 0.20 21.07 6.78
CA MET A 230 -0.63 22.17 6.28
C MET A 230 -1.88 22.38 7.16
N GLN A 231 -2.56 21.29 7.54
CA GLN A 231 -3.70 21.37 8.45
C GLN A 231 -3.33 21.88 9.83
N TYR A 232 -2.18 21.45 10.36
CA TYR A 232 -1.66 21.95 11.63
C TYR A 232 -1.36 23.45 11.55
N ALA A 233 -0.67 23.91 10.50
CA ALA A 233 -0.38 25.32 10.27
C ALA A 233 -1.67 26.14 10.16
N ALA A 234 -2.66 25.68 9.39
CA ALA A 234 -3.94 26.35 9.24
C ALA A 234 -4.68 26.48 10.59
N ARG A 235 -4.73 25.41 11.39
CA ARG A 235 -5.32 25.46 12.76
C ARG A 235 -4.56 26.42 13.67
N LYS A 236 -3.24 26.45 13.59
CA LYS A 236 -2.42 27.39 14.37
C LYS A 236 -2.64 28.84 13.97
N LEU A 237 -2.76 29.12 12.67
CA LEU A 237 -3.08 30.46 12.18
C LEU A 237 -4.48 30.91 12.63
N GLN A 238 -5.48 30.01 12.59
CA GLN A 238 -6.82 30.30 13.12
C GLN A 238 -6.77 30.60 14.61
N GLN A 239 -6.05 29.80 15.42
CA GLN A 239 -5.86 30.07 16.84
C GLN A 239 -5.17 31.42 17.09
N ILE A 240 -4.17 31.78 16.29
CA ILE A 240 -3.50 33.08 16.41
C ILE A 240 -4.46 34.22 16.07
N ASP A 241 -5.24 34.12 14.99
CA ASP A 241 -6.22 35.14 14.63
C ASP A 241 -7.30 35.32 15.71
N GLU A 242 -7.84 34.22 16.25
CA GLU A 242 -8.81 34.24 17.34
C GLU A 242 -8.24 34.85 18.63
N THR A 243 -6.96 34.61 18.94
CA THR A 243 -6.32 35.11 20.17
C THR A 243 -5.79 36.54 20.05
N THR A 244 -5.40 36.97 18.85
CA THR A 244 -4.84 38.31 18.61
C THR A 244 -5.87 39.29 18.06
N GLY A 245 -7.00 38.81 17.56
CA GLY A 245 -8.02 39.63 16.90
C GLY A 245 -7.49 40.36 15.66
N LEU A 246 -6.41 39.88 15.04
CA LEU A 246 -5.74 40.54 13.91
C LEU A 246 -6.73 40.86 12.76
N SER A 247 -7.67 39.96 12.46
CA SER A 247 -8.74 40.19 11.48
C SER A 247 -9.76 41.26 11.90
N ALA A 248 -10.08 41.38 13.19
CA ALA A 248 -10.97 42.40 13.73
C ALA A 248 -10.30 43.79 13.77
N VAL A 249 -9.01 43.85 14.12
CA VAL A 249 -8.23 45.10 14.14
C VAL A 249 -7.96 45.62 12.73
N ALA A 250 -7.66 44.74 11.77
CA ALA A 250 -7.49 45.11 10.36
C ALA A 250 -8.78 45.64 9.72
N SER A 251 -9.94 45.07 10.07
CA SER A 251 -11.24 45.56 9.58
C SER A 251 -11.64 46.91 10.19
N ALA A 252 -11.28 47.16 11.45
CA ALA A 252 -11.54 48.44 12.10
C ALA A 252 -10.67 49.59 11.56
N ALA A 253 -9.44 49.30 11.11
CA ALA A 253 -8.50 50.28 10.57
C ALA A 253 -8.78 50.68 9.10
N ALA A 254 -9.70 49.99 8.41
CA ALA A 254 -10.08 50.24 7.01
C ALA A 254 -11.37 51.08 6.85
N THR A 255 -11.93 51.59 7.94
CA THR A 255 -13.11 52.47 8.01
C THR A 255 -12.73 53.86 8.49
#